data_AF-A0A7K1KAV4-F1
#
_entry.id   AF-A0A7K1KAV4-F1
#
_cell.length_a   1.000
_cell.length_b   1.000
_cell.length_c   1.000
_cell.angle_alpha   90.00
_cell.angle_beta   90.00
_cell.angle_gamma   90.00
#
_symmetry.space_group_name_H-M   'P 1'
#
loop_
_entity.id
_entity.type
_entity.pdbx_description
1 polymer ?
#
loop_
_entity_poly.entity_id
_entity_poly.type
_entity_poly.pdbx_seq_one_letter_code
_entity_poly.pdbx_strand_id
1 'polypeptide(L)'
;MSLTLADIERWNSGQVREVSTALDATSTSMDGVKDGLRNLPILGTWSGQAADAATDSLDKLGTYLSNNVAARQEAAKVIGRAADEIDGLKQLLQHVLDFAKDKFSVDLANGTVTPLNDDVSQSDQDYVTTTLQQVLAAAGAVDRELAHGLNLLDGTDQPGSPPTIPIDQTSERARNQIEAFKQVYGREPESANDWRMAAGLDPNSYALKNYEAKPEIVAGRFTPQPGKGVVRTNWFIPAEWVQNSPQTLQDFKEGRLAPQNYGDYRGPSATADPEDSRVSLFVDYENGVVVVRQNPTATVDGLRGGAAAAHPQVFVAEAPDGRLTIDYNTWDAYEPQPAIDANLTVNGRITLDPQDNGSVALGGNVTIYPSMETYQYQPGVPPETLQWTPANSGSEWGPASSLMRSHWVGDATIPAVKPDIPEWRWQFENAVPFAPDPFVSHTTKLDNPFDGSIPHVSKGR
;
A
#
# COMPACT_ATOMS: atom_id res chain seq x y z
N MET A 1 13.11 17.64 -9.69
CA MET A 1 14.52 17.40 -9.28
C MET A 1 14.52 16.18 -8.39
N SER A 2 15.52 15.29 -8.48
CA SER A 2 15.68 14.17 -7.55
C SER A 2 16.27 14.66 -6.23
N LEU A 3 15.72 14.22 -5.09
CA LEU A 3 16.24 14.48 -3.75
C LEU A 3 17.65 13.89 -3.57
N THR A 4 18.51 14.58 -2.83
CA THR A 4 19.86 14.12 -2.44
C THR A 4 19.94 13.87 -0.93
N LEU A 5 20.97 13.12 -0.48
CA LEU A 5 21.20 12.92 0.97
C LEU A 5 21.49 14.25 1.68
N ALA A 6 22.16 15.17 0.99
CA ALA A 6 22.40 16.52 1.47
C ALA A 6 21.11 17.35 1.65
N ASP A 7 20.05 17.07 0.88
CA ASP A 7 18.75 17.72 1.08
C ASP A 7 18.05 17.17 2.33
N ILE A 8 18.14 15.85 2.56
CA ILE A 8 17.57 15.18 3.74
C ILE A 8 18.24 15.69 5.03
N GLU A 9 19.55 15.92 5.04
CA GLU A 9 20.23 16.52 6.20
C GLU A 9 19.66 17.90 6.57
N ARG A 10 19.24 18.68 5.57
CA ARG A 10 18.69 20.03 5.73
C ARG A 10 17.24 20.04 6.17
N TRP A 11 16.50 18.94 6.03
CA TRP A 11 15.11 18.87 6.43
C TRP A 11 14.95 19.13 7.93
N ASN A 12 13.89 19.85 8.29
CA ASN A 12 13.58 20.23 9.66
C ASN A 12 12.17 19.77 10.02
N SER A 13 12.08 18.61 10.67
CA SER A 13 10.84 18.02 11.18
C SER A 13 10.08 18.97 12.13
N GLY A 14 10.80 19.78 12.91
CA GLY A 14 10.20 20.79 13.79
C GLY A 14 9.36 21.81 13.02
N GLN A 15 9.89 22.35 11.92
CA GLN A 15 9.16 23.30 11.08
C GLN A 15 7.96 22.66 10.38
N VAL A 16 8.10 21.41 9.92
CA VAL A 16 6.99 20.66 9.32
C VAL A 16 5.88 20.42 10.35
N ARG A 17 6.24 20.08 11.60
CA ARG A 17 5.31 19.88 12.71
C ARG A 17 4.62 21.17 13.14
N GLU A 18 5.30 22.32 13.05
CA GLU A 18 4.68 23.64 13.26
C GLU A 18 3.59 23.93 12.22
N VAL A 19 3.83 23.60 10.94
CA VAL A 19 2.81 23.73 9.87
C VAL A 19 1.60 22.86 10.19
N SER A 20 1.80 21.59 10.53
CA SER A 20 0.72 20.69 10.95
C SER A 20 -0.10 21.27 12.11
N THR A 21 0.57 21.76 13.16
CA THR A 21 -0.07 22.39 14.32
C THR A 21 -0.88 23.64 13.94
N ALA A 22 -0.35 24.47 13.03
CA ALA A 22 -1.04 25.66 12.54
C ALA A 22 -2.28 25.32 11.70
N LEU A 23 -2.23 24.25 10.90
CA LEU A 23 -3.36 23.75 10.13
C LEU A 23 -4.48 23.23 11.06
N ASP A 24 -4.14 22.47 12.09
CA ASP A 24 -5.10 22.00 13.09
C ASP A 24 -5.78 23.16 13.84
N ALA A 25 -4.99 24.14 14.28
CA ALA A 25 -5.53 25.35 14.92
C ALA A 25 -6.47 26.13 13.98
N THR A 26 -6.09 26.25 12.70
CA THR A 26 -6.91 26.93 11.69
C THR A 26 -8.21 26.16 11.43
N SER A 27 -8.15 24.84 11.32
CA SER A 27 -9.34 24.00 11.11
C SER A 27 -10.34 24.14 12.27
N THR A 28 -9.82 24.12 13.51
CA THR A 28 -10.63 24.32 14.73
C THR A 28 -11.31 25.69 14.73
N SER A 29 -10.59 26.74 14.32
CA SER A 29 -11.16 28.08 14.20
C SER A 29 -12.26 28.15 13.14
N MET A 30 -12.05 27.53 11.98
CA MET A 30 -13.03 27.49 10.89
C MET A 30 -14.30 26.72 11.28
N ASP A 31 -14.16 25.61 12.00
CA ASP A 31 -15.31 24.89 12.55
C ASP A 31 -16.08 25.75 13.57
N GLY A 32 -15.39 26.48 14.45
CA GLY A 32 -16.03 27.43 15.36
C GLY A 32 -16.81 28.53 14.64
N VAL A 33 -16.28 29.05 13.52
CA VAL A 33 -16.98 30.01 12.67
C VAL A 33 -18.22 29.37 12.02
N LYS A 34 -18.09 28.15 11.49
CA LYS A 34 -19.22 27.40 10.90
C LYS A 34 -20.35 27.22 11.91
N ASP A 35 -20.02 26.81 13.13
CA ASP A 35 -20.99 26.59 14.19
C ASP A 35 -21.62 27.92 14.66
N GLY A 36 -20.84 28.99 14.73
CA GLY A 36 -21.35 30.33 15.02
C GLY A 36 -22.35 30.83 13.98
N LEU A 37 -22.06 30.62 12.69
CA LEU A 37 -22.95 31.00 11.58
C LEU A 37 -24.28 30.23 11.63
N ARG A 38 -24.24 28.94 11.97
CA ARG A 38 -25.46 28.10 12.12
C ARG A 38 -26.33 28.50 13.30
N ASN A 39 -25.75 29.12 14.33
CA ASN A 39 -26.43 29.49 15.57
C ASN A 39 -26.74 30.99 15.67
N LEU A 40 -26.76 31.72 14.55
CA LEU A 40 -27.08 33.15 14.56
C LEU A 40 -28.53 33.38 15.06
N PRO A 41 -28.75 34.24 16.08
CA PRO A 41 -30.09 34.44 16.67
C PRO A 41 -31.18 34.94 15.71
N ILE A 42 -30.77 35.54 14.59
CA ILE A 42 -31.69 36.07 13.57
C ILE A 42 -32.27 34.97 12.67
N LEU A 43 -31.64 33.79 12.63
CA LEU A 43 -32.11 32.65 11.85
C LEU A 43 -33.42 32.12 12.47
N GLY A 44 -34.44 31.91 11.63
CA GLY A 44 -35.77 31.48 12.05
C GLY A 44 -36.69 32.58 12.57
N THR A 45 -36.17 33.78 12.85
CA THR A 45 -37.00 34.95 13.24
C THR A 45 -37.20 35.94 12.09
N TRP A 46 -36.29 35.94 11.10
CA TRP A 46 -36.41 36.68 9.85
C TRP A 46 -37.02 35.80 8.74
N SER A 47 -37.96 36.34 7.96
CA SER A 47 -38.69 35.60 6.91
C SER A 47 -38.91 36.40 5.62
N GLY A 48 -39.24 35.69 4.53
CA GLY A 48 -39.45 36.23 3.19
C GLY A 48 -38.26 35.98 2.25
N GLN A 49 -38.39 36.37 0.98
CA GLN A 49 -37.41 36.04 -0.08
C GLN A 49 -35.96 36.45 0.24
N ALA A 50 -35.77 37.56 0.96
CA ALA A 50 -34.43 38.00 1.38
C ALA A 50 -33.84 37.11 2.49
N ALA A 51 -34.69 36.56 3.37
CA ALA A 51 -34.27 35.60 4.38
C ALA A 51 -33.92 34.26 3.73
N ASP A 52 -34.72 33.78 2.77
CA ASP A 52 -34.44 32.54 2.02
C ASP A 52 -33.09 32.64 1.28
N ALA A 53 -32.84 33.75 0.58
CA ALA A 53 -31.57 33.99 -0.11
C ALA A 53 -30.36 34.08 0.85
N ALA A 54 -30.56 34.62 2.06
CA ALA A 54 -29.53 34.66 3.08
C ALA A 54 -29.23 33.27 3.65
N THR A 55 -30.26 32.45 3.90
CA THR A 55 -30.12 31.05 4.31
C THR A 55 -29.38 30.24 3.25
N ASP A 56 -29.76 30.34 1.98
CA ASP A 56 -29.08 29.66 0.87
C ASP A 56 -27.59 30.06 0.78
N SER A 57 -27.27 31.33 1.04
CA SER A 57 -25.89 31.83 1.06
C SER A 57 -25.10 31.28 2.26
N LEU A 58 -25.73 31.22 3.44
CA LEU A 58 -25.13 30.64 4.65
C LEU A 58 -24.90 29.14 4.49
N ASP A 59 -25.80 28.42 3.83
CA ASP A 59 -25.64 26.99 3.54
C ASP A 59 -24.44 26.76 2.61
N LYS A 60 -24.33 27.54 1.53
CA LYS A 60 -23.16 27.48 0.62
C LYS A 60 -21.85 27.77 1.34
N LEU A 61 -21.84 28.79 2.21
CA LEU A 61 -20.67 29.12 3.01
C LEU A 61 -20.36 28.01 4.02
N GLY A 62 -21.38 27.42 4.66
CA GLY A 62 -21.24 26.29 5.57
C GLY A 62 -20.64 25.05 4.89
N THR A 63 -21.08 24.73 3.67
CA THR A 63 -20.49 23.67 2.84
C THR A 63 -19.04 23.99 2.49
N TYR A 64 -18.75 25.21 2.05
CA TYR A 64 -17.38 25.65 1.73
C TYR A 64 -16.44 25.52 2.93
N LEU A 65 -16.88 25.98 4.12
CA LEU A 65 -16.13 25.85 5.36
C LEU A 65 -15.92 24.39 5.75
N SER A 66 -16.95 23.55 5.64
CA SER A 66 -16.85 22.11 5.97
C SER A 66 -15.82 21.39 5.12
N ASN A 67 -15.80 21.65 3.80
CA ASN A 67 -14.82 21.05 2.89
C ASN A 67 -13.40 21.53 3.22
N ASN A 68 -13.23 22.81 3.54
CA ASN A 68 -11.95 23.40 3.91
C ASN A 68 -11.41 22.90 5.26
N VAL A 69 -12.31 22.60 6.22
CA VAL A 69 -11.96 22.01 7.51
C VAL A 69 -11.45 20.59 7.30
N ALA A 70 -12.19 19.76 6.54
CA ALA A 70 -11.79 18.38 6.27
C ALA A 70 -10.42 18.30 5.59
N ALA A 71 -10.17 19.16 4.58
CA ALA A 71 -8.89 19.26 3.92
C ALA A 71 -7.74 19.66 4.85
N ARG A 72 -7.95 20.65 5.74
CA ARG A 72 -6.91 21.09 6.68
C ARG A 72 -6.61 20.06 7.76
N GLN A 73 -7.63 19.36 8.27
CA GLN A 73 -7.45 18.29 9.24
C GLN A 73 -6.67 17.12 8.65
N GLU A 74 -6.98 16.74 7.40
CA GLU A 74 -6.25 15.67 6.74
C GLU A 74 -4.81 16.09 6.40
N ALA A 75 -4.63 17.31 5.86
CA ALA A 75 -3.30 17.87 5.62
C ALA A 75 -2.46 17.94 6.91
N ALA A 76 -3.06 18.34 8.04
CA ALA A 76 -2.37 18.38 9.32
C ALA A 76 -1.89 17.00 9.77
N LYS A 77 -2.70 15.95 9.62
CA LYS A 77 -2.29 14.56 9.93
C LYS A 77 -1.17 14.08 9.02
N VAL A 78 -1.32 14.26 7.70
CA VAL A 78 -0.33 13.81 6.71
C VAL A 78 1.00 14.52 6.93
N ILE A 79 0.99 15.86 7.04
CA ILE A 79 2.19 16.67 7.30
C ILE A 79 2.80 16.33 8.67
N GLY A 80 1.96 16.07 9.68
CA GLY A 80 2.41 15.66 11.01
C GLY A 80 3.15 14.32 10.98
N ARG A 81 2.59 13.31 10.30
CA ARG A 81 3.24 12.01 10.09
C ARG A 81 4.55 12.15 9.33
N ALA A 82 4.56 12.92 8.24
CA ALA A 82 5.76 13.20 7.47
C ALA A 82 6.86 13.81 8.36
N ALA A 83 6.53 14.67 9.33
CA ALA A 83 7.51 15.19 10.28
C ALA A 83 8.16 14.09 11.14
N ASP A 84 7.38 13.12 11.61
CA ASP A 84 7.90 11.98 12.39
C ASP A 84 8.76 11.05 11.52
N GLU A 85 8.37 10.83 10.26
CA GLU A 85 9.15 10.05 9.30
C GLU A 85 10.46 10.74 8.93
N ILE A 86 10.49 12.07 8.81
CA ILE A 86 11.73 12.86 8.66
C ILE A 86 12.67 12.61 9.84
N ASP A 87 12.17 12.60 11.08
CA ASP A 87 12.99 12.31 12.26
C ASP A 87 13.61 10.90 12.18
N GLY A 88 12.82 9.91 11.77
CA GLY A 88 13.29 8.53 11.54
C GLY A 88 14.35 8.44 10.44
N LEU A 89 14.13 9.09 9.30
CA LEU A 89 15.08 9.11 8.18
C LEU A 89 16.40 9.75 8.56
N LYS A 90 16.37 10.85 9.32
CA LYS A 90 17.60 11.50 9.79
C LYS A 90 18.36 10.63 10.78
N GLN A 91 17.66 9.88 11.64
CA GLN A 91 18.30 8.90 12.53
C GLN A 91 18.94 7.76 11.75
N LEU A 92 18.25 7.21 10.75
CA LEU A 92 18.79 6.14 9.89
C LEU A 92 19.99 6.62 9.08
N LEU A 93 19.89 7.82 8.48
CA LEU A 93 21.00 8.46 7.77
C LEU A 93 22.21 8.64 8.68
N GLN A 94 22.01 9.16 9.90
CA GLN A 94 23.09 9.31 10.87
C GLN A 94 23.70 7.96 11.24
N HIS A 95 22.88 6.94 11.45
CA HIS A 95 23.34 5.60 11.81
C HIS A 95 24.24 4.98 10.72
N VAL A 96 23.82 5.07 9.45
CA VAL A 96 24.63 4.54 8.34
C VAL A 96 25.91 5.35 8.12
N LEU A 97 25.86 6.69 8.31
CA LEU A 97 27.06 7.52 8.25
C LEU A 97 28.04 7.22 9.38
N ASP A 98 27.54 6.94 10.59
CA ASP A 98 28.37 6.50 11.72
C ASP A 98 28.96 5.11 11.50
N PHE A 99 28.23 4.18 10.85
CA PHE A 99 28.76 2.87 10.46
C PHE A 99 29.84 2.99 9.37
N ALA A 100 29.61 3.87 8.39
CA ALA A 100 30.54 4.12 7.30
C ALA A 100 31.81 4.84 7.78
N LYS A 101 31.75 5.50 8.92
CA LYS A 101 32.84 6.25 9.52
C LYS A 101 34.11 5.40 9.61
N ASP A 102 35.23 6.01 9.23
CA ASP A 102 36.57 5.41 9.20
C ASP A 102 36.77 4.27 8.18
N LYS A 103 35.71 3.82 7.48
CA LYS A 103 35.76 2.79 6.43
C LYS A 103 35.52 3.35 5.03
N PHE A 104 34.54 4.24 4.89
CA PHE A 104 34.09 4.77 3.60
C PHE A 104 33.99 6.30 3.63
N SER A 105 34.24 6.91 2.48
CA SER A 105 33.85 8.28 2.16
C SER A 105 32.49 8.24 1.47
N VAL A 106 31.51 8.97 2.01
CA VAL A 106 30.17 9.11 1.43
C VAL A 106 30.02 10.53 0.87
N ASP A 107 29.76 10.64 -0.43
CA ASP A 107 29.38 11.90 -1.08
C ASP A 107 27.87 12.10 -0.95
N LEU A 108 27.45 13.01 -0.08
CA LEU A 108 26.04 13.28 0.19
C LEU A 108 25.29 13.95 -0.98
N ALA A 109 26.01 14.50 -1.96
CA ALA A 109 25.38 15.15 -3.11
C ALA A 109 24.91 14.13 -4.17
N ASN A 110 25.63 13.03 -4.33
CA ASN A 110 25.33 12.01 -5.36
C ASN A 110 25.19 10.58 -4.80
N GLY A 111 25.37 10.39 -3.49
CA GLY A 111 25.25 9.09 -2.82
C GLY A 111 26.42 8.13 -3.06
N THR A 112 27.53 8.60 -3.64
CA THR A 112 28.67 7.71 -3.95
C THR A 112 29.39 7.29 -2.68
N VAL A 113 29.63 5.98 -2.53
CA VAL A 113 30.36 5.38 -1.41
C VAL A 113 31.71 4.88 -1.92
N THR A 114 32.79 5.45 -1.40
CA THR A 114 34.18 5.10 -1.79
C THR A 114 34.95 4.55 -0.60
N PRO A 115 35.61 3.39 -0.72
CA PRO A 115 36.53 2.88 0.29
C PRO A 115 37.62 3.89 0.67
N LEU A 116 37.92 4.00 1.97
CA LEU A 116 39.06 4.81 2.43
C LEU A 116 40.38 4.04 2.35
N ASN A 117 40.35 2.72 2.29
CA ASN A 117 41.50 1.83 2.13
C ASN A 117 41.09 0.50 1.45
N ASP A 118 42.08 -0.29 1.02
CA ASP A 118 41.88 -1.55 0.28
C ASP A 118 41.42 -2.73 1.17
N ASP A 119 41.38 -2.56 2.50
CA ASP A 119 41.08 -3.61 3.50
C ASP A 119 39.61 -3.59 3.98
N VAL A 120 38.71 -2.90 3.27
CA VAL A 120 37.29 -2.86 3.61
C VAL A 120 36.52 -4.04 3.03
N SER A 121 35.56 -4.56 3.79
CA SER A 121 34.69 -5.65 3.31
C SER A 121 33.73 -5.14 2.23
N GLN A 122 33.62 -5.88 1.12
CA GLN A 122 32.61 -5.61 0.09
C GLN A 122 31.20 -5.61 0.69
N SER A 123 30.92 -6.51 1.64
CA SER A 123 29.61 -6.57 2.33
C SER A 123 29.28 -5.28 3.08
N ASP A 124 30.29 -4.63 3.67
CA ASP A 124 30.09 -3.37 4.39
C ASP A 124 29.82 -2.22 3.41
N GLN A 125 30.46 -2.25 2.23
CA GLN A 125 30.23 -1.27 1.16
C GLN A 125 28.82 -1.41 0.57
N ASP A 126 28.39 -2.65 0.33
CA ASP A 126 27.07 -2.97 -0.20
C ASP A 126 25.97 -2.55 0.80
N TYR A 127 26.18 -2.82 2.10
CA TYR A 127 25.29 -2.35 3.17
C TYR A 127 25.15 -0.83 3.16
N VAL A 128 26.26 -0.08 3.22
CA VAL A 128 26.21 1.40 3.25
C VAL A 128 25.53 1.95 2.00
N THR A 129 25.91 1.45 0.82
CA THR A 129 25.34 1.89 -0.45
C THR A 129 23.83 1.66 -0.47
N THR A 130 23.39 0.47 -0.10
CA THR A 130 21.97 0.11 -0.20
C THR A 130 21.12 0.81 0.85
N THR A 131 21.60 0.94 2.10
CA THR A 131 20.89 1.71 3.15
C THR A 131 20.77 3.19 2.79
N LEU A 132 21.79 3.81 2.18
CA LEU A 132 21.69 5.20 1.70
C LEU A 132 20.66 5.35 0.57
N GLN A 133 20.58 4.38 -0.33
CA GLN A 133 19.56 4.35 -1.38
C GLN A 133 18.15 4.20 -0.81
N GLN A 134 17.98 3.46 0.30
CA GLN A 134 16.71 3.35 0.99
C GLN A 134 16.29 4.63 1.69
N VAL A 135 17.24 5.31 2.35
CA VAL A 135 17.02 6.65 2.90
C VAL A 135 16.51 7.60 1.80
N LEU A 136 17.08 7.55 0.59
CA LEU A 136 16.61 8.34 -0.55
C LEU A 136 15.20 7.93 -1.02
N ALA A 137 14.92 6.63 -1.12
CA ALA A 137 13.62 6.13 -1.56
C ALA A 137 12.50 6.53 -0.58
N ALA A 138 12.76 6.34 0.72
CA ALA A 138 11.83 6.70 1.78
C ALA A 138 11.68 8.23 1.93
N ALA A 139 12.75 9.01 1.74
CA ALA A 139 12.63 10.46 1.62
C ALA A 139 11.77 10.87 0.42
N GLY A 140 11.89 10.18 -0.72
CA GLY A 140 10.99 10.38 -1.84
C GLY A 140 9.53 10.08 -1.51
N ALA A 141 9.24 9.12 -0.62
CA ALA A 141 7.90 8.86 -0.13
C ALA A 141 7.38 10.00 0.76
N VAL A 142 8.19 10.44 1.73
CA VAL A 142 7.88 11.59 2.59
C VAL A 142 7.60 12.86 1.76
N ASP A 143 8.40 13.12 0.73
CA ASP A 143 8.20 14.26 -0.18
C ASP A 143 6.84 14.18 -0.91
N ARG A 144 6.45 12.99 -1.37
CA ARG A 144 5.12 12.76 -1.96
C ARG A 144 4.00 12.96 -0.95
N GLU A 145 4.17 12.52 0.29
CA GLU A 145 3.19 12.74 1.35
C GLU A 145 3.06 14.24 1.71
N LEU A 146 4.18 14.96 1.78
CA LEU A 146 4.16 16.41 1.96
C LEU A 146 3.47 17.13 0.79
N ALA A 147 3.77 16.73 -0.44
CA ALA A 147 3.10 17.26 -1.63
C ALA A 147 1.59 16.99 -1.58
N HIS A 148 1.16 15.80 -1.18
CA HIS A 148 -0.25 15.48 -0.95
C HIS A 148 -0.88 16.39 0.11
N GLY A 149 -0.20 16.56 1.25
CA GLY A 149 -0.64 17.49 2.29
C GLY A 149 -0.85 18.92 1.78
N LEU A 150 0.01 19.39 0.89
CA LEU A 150 -0.11 20.71 0.26
C LEU A 150 -1.24 20.76 -0.79
N ASN A 151 -1.36 19.72 -1.61
CA ASN A 151 -2.41 19.57 -2.63
C ASN A 151 -3.82 19.51 -2.00
N LEU A 152 -3.95 18.98 -0.79
CA LEU A 152 -5.20 19.04 -0.03
C LEU A 152 -5.60 20.49 0.27
N LEU A 153 -4.63 21.37 0.51
CA LEU A 153 -4.88 22.77 0.88
C LEU A 153 -5.24 23.65 -0.31
N ASP A 154 -4.74 23.35 -1.50
CA ASP A 154 -5.08 24.06 -2.73
C ASP A 154 -6.29 23.46 -3.48
N GLY A 155 -6.75 22.28 -3.04
CA GLY A 155 -7.91 21.58 -3.56
C GLY A 155 -7.62 20.74 -4.82
N THR A 156 -6.36 20.56 -5.18
CA THR A 156 -5.94 19.61 -6.23
C THR A 156 -6.09 18.17 -5.77
N ASP A 157 -5.85 17.90 -4.49
CA ASP A 157 -6.24 16.67 -3.82
C ASP A 157 -7.51 16.84 -2.97
N GLN A 158 -8.26 15.76 -2.82
CA GLN A 158 -9.42 15.70 -1.94
C GLN A 158 -9.10 14.90 -0.68
N PRO A 159 -9.69 15.26 0.48
CA PRO A 159 -9.54 14.49 1.71
C PRO A 159 -9.82 13.02 1.45
N GLY A 160 -8.82 12.18 1.69
CA GLY A 160 -8.85 10.74 1.45
C GLY A 160 -8.81 10.19 0.05
N SER A 161 -8.47 11.04 -0.89
CA SER A 161 -7.67 10.51 -1.97
C SER A 161 -6.27 10.24 -1.41
N PRO A 162 -5.58 9.12 -1.70
CA PRO A 162 -4.15 9.10 -1.89
C PRO A 162 -3.71 10.35 -2.63
N PRO A 163 -2.42 10.69 -2.49
CA PRO A 163 -1.78 11.62 -3.37
C PRO A 163 -2.31 11.34 -4.78
N THR A 164 -2.93 12.33 -5.43
CA THR A 164 -2.48 12.53 -6.80
C THR A 164 -1.00 12.77 -6.59
N ILE A 165 -0.21 11.69 -6.75
CA ILE A 165 1.21 11.85 -6.92
C ILE A 165 1.26 13.03 -7.89
N PRO A 166 2.04 14.09 -7.64
CA PRO A 166 2.41 14.96 -8.72
C PRO A 166 3.27 14.08 -9.61
N ILE A 167 2.61 13.19 -10.35
CA ILE A 167 3.17 12.61 -11.52
C ILE A 167 3.17 13.84 -12.37
N ASP A 168 4.32 14.49 -12.39
CA ASP A 168 4.78 15.04 -13.63
C ASP A 168 4.38 14.00 -14.68
N GLN A 169 3.30 14.27 -15.43
CA GLN A 169 2.74 13.33 -16.39
C GLN A 169 3.75 13.03 -17.50
N THR A 170 4.87 13.77 -17.51
CA THR A 170 6.03 13.55 -18.36
C THR A 170 7.10 12.67 -17.70
N SER A 171 6.98 12.29 -16.43
CA SER A 171 7.88 11.31 -15.81
C SER A 171 7.70 9.92 -16.43
N GLU A 172 8.77 9.14 -16.44
CA GLU A 172 8.76 7.76 -16.94
C GLU A 172 7.72 6.90 -16.20
N ARG A 173 7.63 7.09 -14.88
CA ARG A 173 6.63 6.40 -14.04
C ARG A 173 5.19 6.68 -14.46
N ALA A 174 4.85 7.94 -14.76
CA ALA A 174 3.53 8.29 -15.29
C ALA A 174 3.20 7.52 -16.56
N ARG A 175 4.16 7.49 -17.49
CA ARG A 175 3.97 6.85 -18.80
C ARG A 175 3.73 5.35 -18.62
N ASN A 176 4.54 4.68 -17.81
CA ASN A 176 4.38 3.26 -17.50
C ASN A 176 3.02 2.96 -16.86
N GLN A 177 2.58 3.78 -15.91
CA GLN A 177 1.26 3.67 -15.27
C GLN A 177 0.12 3.87 -16.26
N ILE A 178 0.19 4.91 -17.09
CA ILE A 178 -0.81 5.19 -18.14
C ILE A 178 -0.87 4.03 -19.14
N GLU A 179 0.27 3.52 -19.59
CA GLU A 179 0.35 2.42 -20.55
C GLU A 179 -0.26 1.13 -19.99
N ALA A 180 0.12 0.74 -18.77
CA ALA A 180 -0.43 -0.43 -18.09
C ALA A 180 -1.94 -0.30 -17.83
N PHE A 181 -2.38 0.87 -17.37
CA PHE A 181 -3.80 1.16 -17.16
C PHE A 181 -4.59 1.11 -18.49
N LYS A 182 -4.08 1.72 -19.57
CA LYS A 182 -4.71 1.66 -20.90
C LYS A 182 -4.88 0.24 -21.40
N GLN A 183 -3.89 -0.63 -21.18
CA GLN A 183 -3.96 -2.02 -21.64
C GLN A 183 -5.09 -2.78 -20.91
N VAL A 184 -5.32 -2.48 -19.63
CA VAL A 184 -6.38 -3.11 -18.83
C VAL A 184 -7.74 -2.43 -19.01
N TYR A 185 -7.82 -1.11 -19.06
CA TYR A 185 -9.09 -0.36 -19.03
C TYR A 185 -9.54 0.15 -20.40
N GLY A 186 -8.65 0.16 -21.40
CA GLY A 186 -8.93 0.69 -22.73
C GLY A 186 -9.03 2.22 -22.81
N ARG A 187 -8.68 2.94 -21.75
CA ARG A 187 -8.69 4.41 -21.66
C ARG A 187 -7.56 4.91 -20.76
N GLU A 188 -7.33 6.23 -20.76
CA GLU A 188 -6.43 6.89 -19.82
C GLU A 188 -7.03 6.96 -18.41
N PRO A 189 -6.19 7.00 -17.35
CA PRO A 189 -6.65 7.28 -16.00
C PRO A 189 -7.13 8.73 -15.90
N GLU A 190 -8.35 8.93 -15.40
CA GLU A 190 -8.99 10.25 -15.30
C GLU A 190 -9.29 10.61 -13.85
N SER A 191 -9.70 9.63 -13.05
CA SER A 191 -10.02 9.80 -11.63
C SER A 191 -8.86 9.42 -10.74
N ALA A 192 -8.90 9.87 -9.49
CA ALA A 192 -7.93 9.43 -8.48
C ALA A 192 -7.95 7.90 -8.31
N ASN A 193 -9.12 7.25 -8.41
CA ASN A 193 -9.23 5.79 -8.31
C ASN A 193 -8.59 5.09 -9.53
N ASP A 194 -8.68 5.69 -10.71
CA ASP A 194 -7.96 5.18 -11.88
C ASP A 194 -6.45 5.23 -11.66
N TRP A 195 -5.92 6.32 -11.10
CA TRP A 195 -4.50 6.44 -10.80
C TRP A 195 -4.03 5.45 -9.71
N ARG A 196 -4.90 5.10 -8.74
CA ARG A 196 -4.61 4.01 -7.79
C ARG A 196 -4.47 2.68 -8.51
N MET A 197 -5.39 2.38 -9.43
CA MET A 197 -5.35 1.16 -10.23
C MET A 197 -4.14 1.15 -11.18
N ALA A 198 -3.80 2.30 -11.77
CA ALA A 198 -2.64 2.45 -12.63
C ALA A 198 -1.33 2.18 -11.87
N ALA A 199 -1.21 2.65 -10.63
CA ALA A 199 -0.06 2.35 -9.77
C ALA A 199 0.01 0.86 -9.40
N GLY A 200 -1.13 0.22 -9.12
CA GLY A 200 -1.21 -1.23 -8.88
C GLY A 200 -0.82 -2.07 -10.11
N LEU A 201 -1.08 -1.56 -11.31
CA LEU A 201 -0.79 -2.21 -12.59
C LEU A 201 0.61 -1.93 -13.15
N ASP A 202 1.36 -0.96 -12.62
CA ASP A 202 2.66 -0.58 -13.18
C ASP A 202 3.65 -1.75 -13.18
N PRO A 203 4.10 -2.29 -14.33
CA PRO A 203 4.95 -3.48 -14.38
C PRO A 203 6.42 -3.17 -14.05
N ASN A 204 6.74 -1.98 -13.55
CA ASN A 204 8.09 -1.56 -13.25
C ASN A 204 8.28 -1.28 -11.76
N SER A 205 9.56 -1.27 -11.39
CA SER A 205 10.03 -0.89 -10.08
C SER A 205 10.94 0.33 -10.16
N TYR A 206 10.81 1.22 -9.18
CA TYR A 206 11.55 2.48 -9.10
C TYR A 206 12.34 2.59 -7.81
N ALA A 207 11.91 1.89 -6.76
CA ALA A 207 12.68 1.78 -5.53
C ALA A 207 14.01 1.06 -5.80
N LEU A 208 15.13 1.70 -5.46
CA LEU A 208 16.47 1.16 -5.66
C LEU A 208 16.68 -0.19 -4.97
N LYS A 209 16.00 -0.43 -3.84
CA LYS A 209 16.02 -1.73 -3.15
C LYS A 209 15.61 -2.90 -4.06
N ASN A 210 14.84 -2.64 -5.12
CA ASN A 210 14.35 -3.67 -6.02
C ASN A 210 15.33 -4.00 -7.17
N TYR A 211 16.50 -3.35 -7.28
CA TYR A 211 17.54 -3.65 -8.30
C TYR A 211 16.99 -3.82 -9.74
N GLU A 212 16.04 -2.98 -10.15
CA GLU A 212 15.32 -3.06 -11.45
C GLU A 212 14.47 -4.32 -11.66
N ALA A 213 14.43 -5.24 -10.69
CA ALA A 213 13.55 -6.41 -10.74
C ALA A 213 12.10 -5.94 -10.79
N LYS A 214 11.33 -6.53 -11.70
CA LYS A 214 9.95 -6.15 -11.93
C LYS A 214 9.03 -6.83 -10.91
N PRO A 215 7.92 -6.18 -10.51
CA PRO A 215 6.86 -6.86 -9.78
C PRO A 215 6.20 -7.94 -10.66
N GLU A 216 5.58 -8.91 -10.01
CA GLU A 216 4.65 -9.85 -10.64
C GLU A 216 3.22 -9.38 -10.40
N ILE A 217 2.42 -9.32 -11.47
CA ILE A 217 1.07 -8.77 -11.44
C ILE A 217 0.10 -9.77 -12.03
N VAL A 218 -0.99 -10.05 -11.30
CA VAL A 218 -2.10 -10.88 -11.78
C VAL A 218 -3.42 -10.11 -11.64
N ALA A 219 -4.34 -10.31 -12.58
CA ALA A 219 -5.62 -9.61 -12.59
C ALA A 219 -6.79 -10.49 -13.06
N GLY A 220 -7.99 -10.03 -12.75
CA GLY A 220 -9.25 -10.63 -13.18
C GLY A 220 -10.35 -9.59 -13.36
N ARG A 221 -11.40 -9.95 -14.10
CA ARG A 221 -12.62 -9.14 -14.24
C ARG A 221 -13.79 -9.77 -13.52
N PHE A 222 -14.61 -8.96 -12.87
CA PHE A 222 -15.86 -9.38 -12.24
C PHE A 222 -16.99 -8.43 -12.66
N THR A 223 -18.21 -8.63 -12.14
CA THR A 223 -19.34 -7.76 -12.48
C THR A 223 -19.21 -6.44 -11.72
N PRO A 224 -19.13 -5.28 -12.39
CA PRO A 224 -19.02 -4.00 -11.70
C PRO A 224 -20.15 -3.77 -10.70
N GLN A 225 -19.82 -3.17 -9.56
CA GLN A 225 -20.73 -2.70 -8.52
C GLN A 225 -20.53 -1.18 -8.34
N PRO A 226 -21.13 -0.33 -9.19
CA PRO A 226 -20.89 1.11 -9.15
C PRO A 226 -21.28 1.75 -7.82
N GLY A 227 -20.55 2.79 -7.43
CA GLY A 227 -20.72 3.52 -6.17
C GLY A 227 -19.99 2.92 -4.96
N LYS A 228 -19.18 1.87 -5.13
CA LYS A 228 -18.34 1.30 -4.05
C LYS A 228 -16.89 1.75 -4.12
N GLY A 229 -16.46 2.35 -5.23
CA GLY A 229 -15.10 2.84 -5.42
C GLY A 229 -14.06 1.73 -5.51
N VAL A 230 -12.89 1.98 -4.91
CA VAL A 230 -11.77 1.03 -4.89
C VAL A 230 -11.52 0.54 -3.47
N VAL A 231 -11.29 -0.75 -3.28
CA VAL A 231 -10.70 -1.30 -2.05
C VAL A 231 -9.25 -1.65 -2.31
N ARG A 232 -8.34 -1.25 -1.40
CA ARG A 232 -6.93 -1.63 -1.44
C ARG A 232 -6.54 -2.32 -0.16
N THR A 233 -5.91 -3.48 -0.27
CA THR A 233 -5.25 -4.18 0.82
C THR A 233 -3.75 -4.20 0.57
N ASN A 234 -2.94 -3.82 1.55
CA ASN A 234 -1.49 -3.95 1.49
C ASN A 234 -1.00 -4.91 2.57
N TRP A 235 0.01 -5.71 2.21
CA TRP A 235 0.82 -6.48 3.13
C TRP A 235 2.24 -5.93 3.13
N PHE A 236 2.72 -5.45 4.27
CA PHE A 236 4.02 -4.81 4.38
C PHE A 236 4.78 -5.27 5.62
N ILE A 237 6.10 -5.33 5.50
CA ILE A 237 6.98 -5.69 6.60
C ILE A 237 7.39 -4.39 7.33
N PRO A 238 6.98 -4.20 8.61
CA PRO A 238 7.28 -2.96 9.33
C PRO A 238 8.75 -2.79 9.69
N ALA A 239 9.52 -3.88 9.69
CA ALA A 239 10.96 -3.84 9.93
C ALA A 239 11.72 -3.36 8.69
N GLU A 240 12.93 -2.82 8.90
CA GLU A 240 13.86 -2.45 7.83
C GLU A 240 14.35 -3.68 7.06
N TRP A 241 14.62 -4.76 7.77
CA TRP A 241 15.02 -6.04 7.21
C TRP A 241 14.53 -7.19 8.09
N VAL A 242 14.50 -8.37 7.50
CA VAL A 242 14.11 -9.63 8.15
C VAL A 242 15.09 -10.73 7.78
N GLN A 243 15.23 -11.69 8.70
CA GLN A 243 16.05 -12.85 8.45
C GLN A 243 15.30 -13.89 7.63
N ASN A 244 16.01 -14.50 6.70
CA ASN A 244 15.57 -15.58 5.85
C ASN A 244 16.43 -16.83 6.09
N SER A 245 15.98 -17.96 5.56
CA SER A 245 16.71 -19.23 5.61
C SER A 245 17.84 -19.28 4.56
N PRO A 246 18.91 -20.05 4.80
CA PRO A 246 19.92 -20.33 3.78
C PRO A 246 19.30 -21.06 2.58
N GLN A 247 19.57 -20.59 1.37
CA GLN A 247 18.84 -21.03 0.17
C GLN A 247 19.63 -22.01 -0.69
N THR A 248 20.95 -22.02 -0.54
CA THR A 248 21.86 -22.80 -1.36
C THR A 248 22.92 -23.51 -0.51
N LEU A 249 23.50 -24.58 -1.03
CA LEU A 249 24.69 -25.21 -0.46
C LEU A 249 25.87 -24.23 -0.33
N GLN A 250 25.90 -23.18 -1.16
CA GLN A 250 26.93 -22.14 -1.10
C GLN A 250 26.76 -21.29 0.17
N ASP A 251 25.53 -20.97 0.56
CA ASP A 251 25.26 -20.24 1.80
C ASP A 251 25.79 -20.97 3.02
N PHE A 252 25.58 -22.30 3.08
CA PHE A 252 26.14 -23.13 4.15
C PHE A 252 27.67 -23.17 4.13
N LYS A 253 28.29 -23.25 2.95
CA LYS A 253 29.76 -23.27 2.81
C LYS A 253 30.40 -21.95 3.22
N GLU A 254 29.72 -20.84 2.97
CA GLU A 254 30.18 -19.48 3.28
C GLU A 254 29.73 -19.00 4.66
N GLY A 255 29.09 -19.87 5.45
CA GLY A 255 28.63 -19.54 6.81
C GLY A 255 27.45 -18.57 6.86
N ARG A 256 26.76 -18.33 5.74
CA ARG A 256 25.53 -17.52 5.68
C ARG A 256 24.34 -18.31 6.19
N LEU A 257 24.23 -18.38 7.52
CA LEU A 257 23.16 -19.14 8.18
C LEU A 257 21.85 -18.35 8.36
N ALA A 258 21.88 -17.03 8.12
CA ALA A 258 20.74 -16.14 8.23
C ALA A 258 20.86 -14.97 7.23
N PRO A 259 20.72 -15.20 5.92
CA PRO A 259 20.65 -14.12 4.94
C PRO A 259 19.50 -13.17 5.28
N GLN A 260 19.65 -11.90 4.92
CA GLN A 260 18.65 -10.87 5.22
C GLN A 260 17.97 -10.39 3.95
N ASN A 261 16.66 -10.16 4.05
CA ASN A 261 15.88 -9.47 3.02
C ASN A 261 15.38 -8.14 3.57
N TYR A 262 15.25 -7.14 2.70
CA TYR A 262 14.64 -5.88 3.08
C TYR A 262 13.14 -6.01 3.33
N GLY A 263 12.69 -5.29 4.35
CA GLY A 263 11.28 -5.01 4.59
C GLY A 263 10.84 -3.71 3.92
N ASP A 264 9.76 -3.13 4.45
CA ASP A 264 9.16 -1.90 3.95
C ASP A 264 9.37 -0.71 4.87
N TYR A 265 9.81 -0.95 6.11
CA TYR A 265 10.18 0.08 7.09
C TYR A 265 9.15 1.22 7.21
N ARG A 266 7.87 0.86 7.33
CA ARG A 266 6.78 1.84 7.44
C ARG A 266 5.72 1.42 8.43
N GLY A 267 4.85 2.37 8.76
CA GLY A 267 3.58 2.14 9.47
C GLY A 267 2.38 2.05 8.51
N PRO A 268 1.15 1.95 9.07
CA PRO A 268 -0.05 1.93 8.28
C PRO A 268 -0.30 3.27 7.56
N SER A 269 -0.60 3.21 6.27
CA SER A 269 -0.84 4.38 5.44
C SER A 269 -1.82 4.11 4.30
N ALA A 270 -2.93 4.85 4.31
CA ALA A 270 -3.91 4.86 3.22
C ALA A 270 -3.36 5.47 1.92
N THR A 271 -2.16 6.06 1.97
CA THR A 271 -1.51 6.76 0.87
C THR A 271 -0.21 6.11 0.43
N ALA A 272 0.22 5.02 1.10
CA ALA A 272 1.43 4.28 0.75
C ALA A 272 1.47 3.91 -0.73
N ASP A 273 2.63 4.05 -1.34
CA ASP A 273 2.86 3.59 -2.71
C ASP A 273 2.72 2.06 -2.77
N PRO A 274 2.20 1.48 -3.86
CA PRO A 274 2.18 0.02 -3.99
C PRO A 274 3.58 -0.61 -3.90
N GLU A 275 4.66 0.09 -4.29
CA GLU A 275 6.05 -0.38 -4.10
C GLU A 275 6.52 -0.39 -2.64
N ASP A 276 5.87 0.36 -1.76
CA ASP A 276 6.19 0.42 -0.33
C ASP A 276 5.53 -0.75 0.43
N SER A 277 5.07 -1.78 -0.26
CA SER A 277 4.49 -2.99 0.32
C SER A 277 5.15 -4.23 -0.29
N ARG A 278 5.04 -5.40 0.35
CA ARG A 278 5.42 -6.67 -0.29
C ARG A 278 4.37 -7.10 -1.31
N VAL A 279 3.10 -6.97 -0.94
CA VAL A 279 1.96 -7.32 -1.78
C VAL A 279 0.89 -6.25 -1.65
N SER A 280 0.24 -5.92 -2.77
CA SER A 280 -0.94 -5.05 -2.81
C SER A 280 -2.05 -5.70 -3.62
N LEU A 281 -3.24 -5.79 -3.04
CA LEU A 281 -4.48 -6.20 -3.69
C LEU A 281 -5.35 -4.96 -3.91
N PHE A 282 -5.93 -4.84 -5.10
CA PHE A 282 -6.86 -3.78 -5.48
C PHE A 282 -8.13 -4.40 -6.04
N VAL A 283 -9.28 -3.88 -5.63
CA VAL A 283 -10.59 -4.22 -6.18
C VAL A 283 -11.28 -2.93 -6.58
N ASP A 284 -11.38 -2.71 -7.89
CA ASP A 284 -12.13 -1.62 -8.48
C ASP A 284 -13.55 -2.08 -8.78
N TYR A 285 -14.48 -1.68 -7.91
CA TYR A 285 -15.89 -1.99 -8.06
C TYR A 285 -16.57 -1.16 -9.14
N GLU A 286 -16.04 0.01 -9.50
CA GLU A 286 -16.64 0.84 -10.56
C GLU A 286 -16.48 0.19 -11.94
N ASN A 287 -15.34 -0.46 -12.17
CA ASN A 287 -15.00 -1.04 -13.47
C ASN A 287 -14.93 -2.58 -13.46
N GLY A 288 -15.12 -3.22 -12.29
CA GLY A 288 -15.13 -4.68 -12.16
C GLY A 288 -13.76 -5.31 -12.41
N VAL A 289 -12.71 -4.79 -11.79
CA VAL A 289 -11.33 -5.27 -11.96
C VAL A 289 -10.70 -5.58 -10.60
N VAL A 290 -10.11 -6.77 -10.46
CA VAL A 290 -9.26 -7.15 -9.32
C VAL A 290 -7.82 -7.28 -9.80
N VAL A 291 -6.87 -6.72 -9.04
CA VAL A 291 -5.43 -6.76 -9.33
C VAL A 291 -4.67 -7.14 -8.08
N VAL A 292 -3.73 -8.06 -8.19
CA VAL A 292 -2.73 -8.34 -7.16
C VAL A 292 -1.35 -8.07 -7.74
N ARG A 293 -0.60 -7.22 -7.04
CA ARG A 293 0.81 -6.91 -7.32
C ARG A 293 1.66 -7.49 -6.21
N GLN A 294 2.64 -8.31 -6.57
CA GLN A 294 3.69 -8.75 -5.67
C GLN A 294 5.01 -8.07 -6.08
N ASN A 295 5.58 -7.27 -5.17
CA ASN A 295 6.87 -6.63 -5.41
C ASN A 295 8.02 -7.61 -5.20
N PRO A 296 9.20 -7.34 -5.78
CA PRO A 296 10.38 -8.18 -5.59
C PRO A 296 10.76 -8.34 -4.12
N THR A 297 11.20 -9.54 -3.74
CA THR A 297 12.07 -9.71 -2.58
C THR A 297 13.44 -9.13 -2.91
N ALA A 298 13.98 -8.31 -2.02
CA ALA A 298 15.32 -7.75 -2.16
C ALA A 298 16.24 -8.26 -1.04
N THR A 299 17.39 -8.81 -1.41
CA THR A 299 18.42 -9.27 -0.47
C THR A 299 19.30 -8.09 -0.03
N VAL A 300 19.61 -8.00 1.27
CA VAL A 300 20.46 -6.93 1.82
C VAL A 300 21.89 -6.99 1.29
N ASP A 301 22.38 -8.18 0.99
CA ASP A 301 23.74 -8.42 0.50
C ASP A 301 23.88 -8.33 -1.02
N GLY A 302 22.81 -7.97 -1.75
CA GLY A 302 22.83 -7.86 -3.21
C GLY A 302 23.08 -9.18 -3.96
N LEU A 303 23.16 -10.31 -3.27
CA LEU A 303 23.47 -11.60 -3.89
C LEU A 303 22.28 -12.11 -4.72
N ARG A 304 22.54 -13.07 -5.61
CA ARG A 304 21.52 -13.72 -6.45
C ARG A 304 20.76 -12.75 -7.39
N GLY A 305 21.40 -11.64 -7.77
CA GLY A 305 20.79 -10.60 -8.61
C GLY A 305 20.15 -9.48 -7.81
N GLY A 306 20.27 -9.49 -6.47
CA GLY A 306 19.82 -8.42 -5.58
C GLY A 306 18.31 -8.46 -5.31
N ALA A 307 17.49 -8.72 -6.32
CA ALA A 307 16.06 -8.87 -6.16
C ALA A 307 15.41 -9.80 -7.18
N ALA A 308 14.32 -10.45 -6.77
CA ALA A 308 13.49 -11.29 -7.61
C ALA A 308 12.04 -11.26 -7.12
N ALA A 309 11.07 -11.35 -8.03
CA ALA A 309 9.66 -11.46 -7.70
C ALA A 309 9.17 -12.89 -7.92
N ALA A 310 8.30 -13.36 -7.01
CA ALA A 310 7.60 -14.62 -7.17
C ALA A 310 6.24 -14.37 -7.80
N HIS A 311 5.77 -15.32 -8.60
CA HIS A 311 4.47 -15.22 -9.23
C HIS A 311 3.34 -15.58 -8.24
N PRO A 312 2.49 -14.62 -7.82
CA PRO A 312 1.47 -14.85 -6.81
C PRO A 312 0.40 -15.83 -7.33
N GLN A 313 -0.13 -16.66 -6.43
CA GLN A 313 -1.27 -17.52 -6.72
C GLN A 313 -2.53 -16.89 -6.13
N VAL A 314 -3.46 -16.47 -6.99
CA VAL A 314 -4.68 -15.79 -6.56
C VAL A 314 -5.88 -16.42 -7.26
N PHE A 315 -6.88 -16.78 -6.49
CA PHE A 315 -8.12 -17.40 -6.95
C PHE A 315 -9.32 -16.60 -6.45
N VAL A 316 -10.29 -16.34 -7.33
CA VAL A 316 -11.42 -15.47 -7.02
C VAL A 316 -12.74 -16.12 -7.41
N ALA A 317 -13.75 -15.94 -6.56
CA ALA A 317 -15.14 -16.26 -6.84
C ALA A 317 -16.04 -15.04 -6.55
N GLU A 318 -17.04 -14.83 -7.40
CA GLU A 318 -18.01 -13.75 -7.28
C GLU A 318 -19.42 -14.29 -7.03
N ALA A 319 -20.08 -13.82 -5.98
CA ALA A 319 -21.49 -14.12 -5.73
C ALA A 319 -22.44 -13.17 -6.50
N PRO A 320 -23.73 -13.54 -6.69
CA PRO A 320 -24.69 -12.69 -7.39
C PRO A 320 -24.94 -11.31 -6.74
N ASP A 321 -24.68 -11.18 -5.45
CA ASP A 321 -24.79 -9.95 -4.67
C ASP A 321 -23.53 -9.07 -4.76
N GLY A 322 -22.54 -9.47 -5.57
CA GLY A 322 -21.29 -8.73 -5.75
C GLY A 322 -20.21 -9.03 -4.72
N ARG A 323 -20.46 -9.92 -3.74
CA ARG A 323 -19.40 -10.40 -2.84
C ARG A 323 -18.29 -11.06 -3.63
N LEU A 324 -17.05 -10.79 -3.22
CA LEU A 324 -15.86 -11.41 -3.79
C LEU A 324 -15.13 -12.15 -2.68
N THR A 325 -14.90 -13.45 -2.85
CA THR A 325 -13.92 -14.18 -2.04
C THR A 325 -12.64 -14.33 -2.83
N ILE A 326 -11.54 -13.92 -2.22
CA ILE A 326 -10.20 -13.88 -2.80
C ILE A 326 -9.31 -14.75 -1.92
N ASP A 327 -8.85 -15.84 -2.49
CA ASP A 327 -7.82 -16.70 -1.92
C ASP A 327 -6.47 -16.31 -2.54
N TYR A 328 -5.49 -15.97 -1.70
CA TYR A 328 -4.17 -15.56 -2.16
C TYR A 328 -3.10 -16.37 -1.44
N ASN A 329 -2.04 -16.67 -2.18
CA ASN A 329 -0.81 -17.25 -1.67
C ASN A 329 0.37 -16.58 -2.38
N THR A 330 1.21 -15.93 -1.60
CA THR A 330 2.38 -15.16 -2.05
C THR A 330 3.57 -15.56 -1.21
N TRP A 331 4.76 -15.60 -1.78
CA TRP A 331 5.94 -16.08 -1.07
C TRP A 331 7.18 -15.33 -1.52
N ASP A 332 8.23 -15.40 -0.70
CA ASP A 332 9.54 -14.89 -1.07
C ASP A 332 10.04 -15.62 -2.32
N ALA A 333 10.45 -14.89 -3.37
CA ALA A 333 11.00 -15.45 -4.61
C ALA A 333 12.19 -16.39 -4.40
N TYR A 334 12.82 -16.27 -3.24
CA TYR A 334 13.96 -17.04 -2.86
C TYR A 334 13.67 -18.15 -1.82
N GLU A 335 12.41 -18.33 -1.45
CA GLU A 335 11.99 -19.39 -0.53
C GLU A 335 12.20 -20.78 -1.18
N PRO A 336 12.78 -21.76 -0.47
CA PRO A 336 12.93 -23.10 -1.00
C PRO A 336 11.57 -23.79 -1.20
N GLN A 337 11.43 -24.57 -2.28
CA GLN A 337 10.16 -25.25 -2.62
C GLN A 337 9.51 -26.03 -1.46
N PRO A 338 10.25 -26.80 -0.63
CA PRO A 338 9.64 -27.50 0.50
C PRO A 338 9.00 -26.58 1.55
N ALA A 339 9.45 -25.34 1.69
CA ALA A 339 8.85 -24.37 2.60
C ALA A 339 7.57 -23.76 2.00
N ILE A 340 7.58 -23.49 0.70
CA ILE A 340 6.37 -23.09 -0.06
C ILE A 340 5.31 -24.20 0.06
N ASP A 341 5.69 -25.46 -0.16
CA ASP A 341 4.81 -26.63 -0.05
C ASP A 341 4.27 -26.85 1.38
N ALA A 342 5.00 -26.35 2.39
CA ALA A 342 4.60 -26.37 3.80
C ALA A 342 3.78 -25.13 4.23
N ASN A 343 3.36 -24.27 3.29
CA ASN A 343 2.66 -23.01 3.55
C ASN A 343 3.43 -22.05 4.47
N LEU A 344 4.77 -22.05 4.42
CA LEU A 344 5.60 -20.98 4.98
C LEU A 344 5.58 -19.78 4.04
N THR A 345 4.38 -19.26 3.79
CA THR A 345 4.10 -18.22 2.80
C THR A 345 3.19 -17.16 3.41
N VAL A 346 3.01 -16.03 2.73
CA VAL A 346 2.00 -15.03 3.07
C VAL A 346 0.73 -15.40 2.32
N ASN A 347 -0.24 -15.97 3.03
CA ASN A 347 -1.47 -16.51 2.45
C ASN A 347 -2.71 -16.11 3.25
N GLY A 348 -3.87 -16.27 2.62
CA GLY A 348 -5.14 -15.99 3.26
C GLY A 348 -6.31 -16.11 2.32
N ARG A 349 -7.50 -16.15 2.91
CA ARG A 349 -8.78 -16.09 2.20
C ARG A 349 -9.64 -15.01 2.83
N ILE A 350 -9.87 -13.95 2.08
CA ILE A 350 -10.70 -12.81 2.48
C ILE A 350 -11.93 -12.71 1.61
N THR A 351 -12.99 -12.16 2.18
CA THR A 351 -14.25 -11.86 1.49
C THR A 351 -14.54 -10.38 1.64
N LEU A 352 -14.79 -9.73 0.51
CA LEU A 352 -15.24 -8.34 0.44
C LEU A 352 -16.73 -8.33 0.12
N ASP A 353 -17.48 -7.59 0.92
CA ASP A 353 -18.94 -7.55 0.89
C ASP A 353 -19.46 -6.14 0.60
N PRO A 354 -19.73 -5.80 -0.69
CA PRO A 354 -20.23 -4.50 -1.06
C PRO A 354 -21.68 -4.31 -0.58
N GLN A 355 -21.92 -3.24 0.16
CA GLN A 355 -23.21 -2.92 0.76
C GLN A 355 -23.96 -1.87 -0.06
N ASP A 356 -25.28 -1.88 -0.05
CA ASP A 356 -26.13 -0.93 -0.80
C ASP A 356 -25.81 0.54 -0.53
N ASN A 357 -25.40 0.88 0.70
CA ASN A 357 -25.05 2.24 1.13
C ASN A 357 -23.73 2.78 0.54
N GLY A 358 -22.98 1.95 -0.19
CA GLY A 358 -21.69 2.34 -0.77
C GLY A 358 -20.48 1.72 -0.06
N SER A 359 -20.60 1.33 1.21
CA SER A 359 -19.48 0.77 1.98
C SER A 359 -19.15 -0.65 1.54
N VAL A 360 -17.93 -1.10 1.81
CA VAL A 360 -17.52 -2.50 1.62
C VAL A 360 -17.06 -3.05 2.95
N ALA A 361 -17.63 -4.17 3.38
CA ALA A 361 -17.15 -4.88 4.57
C ALA A 361 -16.10 -5.93 4.19
N LEU A 362 -15.22 -6.27 5.12
CA LEU A 362 -14.17 -7.28 4.94
C LEU A 362 -14.29 -8.35 6.03
N GLY A 363 -14.09 -9.61 5.69
CA GLY A 363 -13.98 -10.72 6.64
C GLY A 363 -13.15 -11.86 6.09
N GLY A 364 -12.33 -12.52 6.91
CA GLY A 364 -11.56 -13.67 6.44
C GLY A 364 -10.44 -14.11 7.38
N ASN A 365 -9.66 -15.09 6.93
CA ASN A 365 -8.52 -15.62 7.66
C ASN A 365 -7.24 -15.37 6.88
N VAL A 366 -6.23 -14.80 7.54
CA VAL A 366 -4.95 -14.41 6.94
C VAL A 366 -3.79 -14.85 7.82
N THR A 367 -2.60 -15.00 7.25
CA THR A 367 -1.38 -15.22 8.03
C THR A 367 -1.15 -14.09 9.02
N ILE A 368 -0.62 -14.40 10.21
CA ILE A 368 -0.37 -13.40 11.26
C ILE A 368 0.88 -12.52 10.99
N TYR A 369 1.48 -12.70 9.82
CA TYR A 369 2.63 -11.97 9.30
C TYR A 369 2.53 -11.89 7.77
N PRO A 370 2.87 -10.74 7.14
CA PRO A 370 3.38 -9.50 7.74
C PRO A 370 2.22 -8.62 8.26
N SER A 371 2.40 -7.30 8.38
CA SER A 371 1.29 -6.39 8.72
C SER A 371 0.32 -6.31 7.55
N MET A 372 -0.97 -6.18 7.82
CA MET A 372 -2.04 -6.02 6.84
C MET A 372 -2.83 -4.74 7.10
N GLU A 373 -3.08 -3.96 6.07
CA GLU A 373 -3.97 -2.79 6.10
C GLU A 373 -4.95 -2.87 4.95
N THR A 374 -6.20 -2.43 5.14
CA THR A 374 -7.20 -2.36 4.08
C THR A 374 -8.00 -1.08 4.18
N TYR A 375 -8.14 -0.40 3.05
CA TYR A 375 -8.85 0.86 2.93
C TYR A 375 -9.85 0.82 1.78
N GLN A 376 -10.97 1.50 1.95
CA GLN A 376 -11.91 1.81 0.88
C GLN A 376 -11.75 3.28 0.45
N TYR A 377 -11.80 3.51 -0.86
CA TYR A 377 -11.68 4.81 -1.48
C TYR A 377 -12.90 5.12 -2.32
N GLN A 378 -13.71 6.06 -1.84
CA GLN A 378 -14.85 6.59 -2.57
C GLN A 378 -14.53 7.99 -3.12
N PRO A 379 -15.05 8.37 -4.30
CA PRO A 379 -14.86 9.72 -4.84
C PRO A 379 -15.39 10.78 -3.86
N GLY A 380 -14.58 11.79 -3.54
CA GLY A 380 -14.99 12.90 -2.68
C GLY A 380 -15.02 12.61 -1.18
N VAL A 381 -14.57 11.43 -0.73
CA VAL A 381 -14.64 11.01 0.67
C VAL A 381 -13.26 10.59 1.19
N PRO A 382 -12.91 10.95 2.45
CA PRO A 382 -11.81 10.37 3.23
C PRO A 382 -11.69 8.83 3.05
N PRO A 383 -10.50 8.20 3.05
CA PRO A 383 -10.42 6.76 2.86
C PRO A 383 -10.92 6.10 4.13
N GLU A 384 -11.82 5.15 4.01
CA GLU A 384 -12.32 4.41 5.15
C GLU A 384 -11.35 3.28 5.48
N THR A 385 -10.95 3.16 6.75
CA THR A 385 -10.15 2.01 7.19
C THR A 385 -11.07 0.83 7.44
N LEU A 386 -10.96 -0.20 6.60
CA LEU A 386 -11.72 -1.44 6.77
C LEU A 386 -11.01 -2.41 7.72
N GLN A 387 -9.68 -2.46 7.66
CA GLN A 387 -8.87 -3.34 8.49
C GLN A 387 -7.48 -2.74 8.75
N TRP A 388 -7.00 -2.88 9.98
CA TRP A 388 -5.59 -2.72 10.33
C TRP A 388 -5.19 -3.85 11.27
N THR A 389 -4.19 -4.63 10.85
CA THR A 389 -3.63 -5.70 11.65
C THR A 389 -2.10 -5.59 11.64
N PRO A 390 -1.47 -5.25 12.77
CA PRO A 390 -0.02 -5.28 12.87
C PRO A 390 0.48 -6.73 12.77
N ALA A 391 1.67 -6.90 12.21
CA ALA A 391 2.40 -8.17 12.28
C ALA A 391 2.51 -8.64 13.74
N ASN A 392 2.30 -9.93 13.99
CA ASN A 392 2.41 -10.50 15.34
C ASN A 392 3.82 -10.34 15.94
N SER A 393 4.84 -10.12 15.09
CA SER A 393 6.19 -9.79 15.50
C SER A 393 6.74 -8.71 14.57
N GLY A 394 7.22 -7.61 15.16
CA GLY A 394 8.01 -6.59 14.46
C GLY A 394 9.51 -6.88 14.43
N SER A 395 9.94 -8.02 14.96
CA SER A 395 11.36 -8.43 14.96
C SER A 395 11.78 -8.93 13.57
N GLU A 396 13.09 -8.85 13.30
CA GLU A 396 13.76 -9.49 12.16
C GLU A 396 13.44 -10.99 12.00
N TRP A 397 13.07 -11.70 13.08
CA TRP A 397 12.66 -13.12 13.05
C TRP A 397 11.15 -13.32 12.85
N GLY A 398 10.43 -12.25 12.55
CA GLY A 398 8.98 -12.26 12.34
C GLY A 398 8.51 -13.34 11.37
N PRO A 399 9.08 -13.46 10.15
CA PRO A 399 8.68 -14.47 9.17
C PRO A 399 8.79 -15.90 9.72
N ALA A 400 9.98 -16.29 10.21
CA ALA A 400 10.25 -17.65 10.67
C ALA A 400 9.34 -18.10 11.83
N SER A 401 8.92 -17.17 12.68
CA SER A 401 8.07 -17.48 13.83
C SER A 401 6.56 -17.46 13.51
N SER A 402 6.14 -16.86 12.40
CA SER A 402 4.75 -16.41 12.26
C SER A 402 4.02 -16.90 11.01
N LEU A 403 4.71 -17.27 9.93
CA LEU A 403 4.06 -17.61 8.65
C LEU A 403 3.15 -18.85 8.70
N MET A 404 3.42 -19.83 9.58
CA MET A 404 2.54 -21.01 9.75
C MET A 404 1.24 -20.73 10.50
N ARG A 405 1.06 -19.53 11.02
CA ARG A 405 -0.06 -19.18 11.91
C ARG A 405 -0.97 -18.21 11.20
N SER A 406 -2.27 -18.36 11.43
CA SER A 406 -3.31 -17.50 10.86
C SER A 406 -4.23 -16.95 11.94
N HIS A 407 -4.89 -15.84 11.64
CA HIS A 407 -5.96 -15.30 12.46
C HIS A 407 -7.09 -14.75 11.59
N TRP A 408 -8.25 -14.58 12.22
CA TRP A 408 -9.38 -13.91 11.60
C TRP A 408 -9.19 -12.38 11.57
N VAL A 409 -9.55 -11.75 10.46
CA VAL A 409 -9.62 -10.30 10.27
C VAL A 409 -11.03 -9.89 9.84
N GLY A 410 -11.42 -8.67 10.19
CA GLY A 410 -12.72 -8.10 9.84
C GLY A 410 -13.92 -8.80 10.49
N ASP A 411 -15.06 -8.72 9.83
CA ASP A 411 -16.35 -9.21 10.32
C ASP A 411 -16.50 -10.73 10.10
N ALA A 412 -16.59 -11.47 11.21
CA ALA A 412 -16.75 -12.92 11.22
C ALA A 412 -18.13 -13.41 10.73
N THR A 413 -19.09 -12.50 10.55
CA THR A 413 -20.43 -12.83 10.07
C THR A 413 -20.54 -12.85 8.54
N ILE A 414 -19.53 -12.32 7.83
CA ILE A 414 -19.50 -12.31 6.36
C ILE A 414 -19.24 -13.72 5.84
N PRO A 415 -20.18 -14.34 5.09
CA PRO A 415 -19.96 -15.66 4.53
C PRO A 415 -19.04 -15.58 3.32
N ALA A 416 -18.05 -16.48 3.25
CA ALA A 416 -17.27 -16.67 2.03
C ALA A 416 -18.16 -17.17 0.88
N VAL A 417 -17.90 -16.63 -0.31
CA VAL A 417 -18.45 -17.12 -1.58
C VAL A 417 -17.89 -18.51 -1.84
N LYS A 418 -18.77 -19.50 -2.02
CA LYS A 418 -18.36 -20.86 -2.40
C LYS A 418 -18.29 -20.97 -3.92
N PRO A 419 -17.44 -21.84 -4.48
CA PRO A 419 -17.49 -22.16 -5.91
C PRO A 419 -18.87 -22.70 -6.28
N ASP A 420 -19.31 -22.46 -7.52
CA ASP A 420 -20.58 -23.00 -8.03
C ASP A 420 -20.48 -24.51 -8.35
N ILE A 421 -20.36 -25.30 -7.29
CA ILE A 421 -20.35 -26.76 -7.32
C ILE A 421 -21.45 -27.31 -6.40
N PRO A 422 -22.01 -28.51 -6.66
CA PRO A 422 -23.00 -29.11 -5.76
C PRO A 422 -22.50 -29.21 -4.31
N GLU A 423 -23.37 -28.94 -3.32
CA GLU A 423 -22.96 -28.91 -1.90
C GLU A 423 -22.36 -30.24 -1.42
N TRP A 424 -22.86 -31.37 -1.91
CA TRP A 424 -22.28 -32.68 -1.60
C TRP A 424 -20.82 -32.79 -2.06
N ARG A 425 -20.47 -32.14 -3.19
CA ARG A 425 -19.11 -32.18 -3.75
C ARG A 425 -18.19 -31.28 -2.94
N TRP A 426 -18.64 -30.07 -2.60
CA TRP A 426 -17.94 -29.18 -1.68
C TRP A 426 -17.63 -29.87 -0.35
N GLN A 427 -18.64 -30.52 0.26
CA GLN A 427 -18.47 -31.24 1.53
C GLN A 427 -17.52 -32.43 1.41
N PHE A 428 -17.63 -33.20 0.32
CA PHE A 428 -16.76 -34.35 0.07
C PHE A 428 -15.30 -33.92 -0.11
N GLU A 429 -15.03 -32.94 -0.97
CA GLU A 429 -13.66 -32.48 -1.26
C GLU A 429 -13.01 -31.83 -0.02
N ASN A 430 -13.77 -31.09 0.80
CA ASN A 430 -13.26 -30.57 2.08
C ASN A 430 -13.01 -31.65 3.14
N ALA A 431 -13.67 -32.81 3.05
CA ALA A 431 -13.51 -33.89 4.02
C ALA A 431 -12.27 -34.78 3.73
N VAL A 432 -11.63 -34.63 2.57
CA VAL A 432 -10.47 -35.42 2.17
C VAL A 432 -9.18 -34.67 2.54
N PRO A 433 -8.40 -35.12 3.55
CA PRO A 433 -7.27 -34.34 4.09
C PRO A 433 -6.11 -34.06 3.13
N PHE A 434 -6.07 -34.76 1.99
CA PHE A 434 -5.01 -34.64 0.97
C PHE A 434 -5.56 -34.22 -0.39
N ALA A 435 -6.86 -33.90 -0.50
CA ALA A 435 -7.40 -33.35 -1.72
C ALA A 435 -6.93 -31.89 -1.86
N PRO A 436 -6.72 -31.41 -3.10
CA PRO A 436 -6.56 -29.99 -3.35
C PRO A 436 -7.74 -29.20 -2.75
N ASP A 437 -7.47 -27.97 -2.30
CA ASP A 437 -8.53 -27.11 -1.77
C ASP A 437 -9.63 -26.94 -2.83
N PRO A 438 -10.90 -27.27 -2.51
CA PRO A 438 -11.99 -27.19 -3.48
C PRO A 438 -12.26 -25.76 -3.95
N PHE A 439 -11.96 -24.74 -3.15
CA PHE A 439 -12.06 -23.36 -3.61
C PHE A 439 -11.06 -23.10 -4.74
N VAL A 440 -9.78 -23.36 -4.49
CA VAL A 440 -8.69 -23.19 -5.46
C VAL A 440 -8.94 -24.02 -6.73
N SER A 441 -9.49 -25.23 -6.58
CA SER A 441 -9.71 -26.17 -7.68
C SER A 441 -10.87 -25.80 -8.61
N HIS A 442 -11.84 -25.03 -8.13
CA HIS A 442 -13.11 -24.76 -8.84
C HIS A 442 -13.38 -23.27 -9.05
N THR A 443 -12.38 -22.42 -8.86
CA THR A 443 -12.51 -20.97 -9.05
C THR A 443 -11.48 -20.45 -10.04
N THR A 444 -11.65 -19.19 -10.44
CA THR A 444 -10.80 -18.59 -11.47
C THR A 444 -9.47 -18.17 -10.87
N LYS A 445 -8.39 -18.77 -11.37
CA LYS A 445 -7.04 -18.27 -11.13
C LYS A 445 -6.84 -16.97 -11.90
N LEU A 446 -6.36 -15.93 -11.23
CA LEU A 446 -5.92 -14.70 -11.88
C LEU A 446 -4.65 -14.95 -12.68
N ASP A 447 -4.44 -14.15 -13.73
CA ASP A 447 -3.30 -14.31 -14.63
C ASP A 447 -2.71 -12.94 -15.00
N ASN A 448 -1.54 -12.93 -15.64
CA ASN A 448 -0.88 -11.71 -16.07
C ASN A 448 -1.79 -10.90 -17.01
N PRO A 449 -2.19 -9.67 -16.64
CA PRO A 449 -3.09 -8.85 -17.46
C PRO A 449 -2.48 -8.42 -18.80
N PHE A 450 -1.17 -8.58 -18.99
CA PHE A 450 -0.46 -8.10 -20.17
C PHE A 450 -0.23 -9.18 -21.24
N ASP A 451 -0.40 -10.46 -20.90
CA ASP A 451 -0.11 -11.60 -21.79
C ASP A 451 -1.32 -12.08 -22.61
N GLY A 452 -2.48 -11.43 -22.47
CA GLY A 452 -3.68 -11.81 -23.21
C GLY A 452 -4.97 -11.22 -22.66
N SER A 453 -6.07 -11.95 -22.83
CA SER A 453 -7.36 -11.57 -22.27
C SER A 453 -7.37 -11.80 -20.75
N ILE A 454 -7.66 -10.75 -20.00
CA ILE A 454 -7.84 -10.84 -18.54
C ILE A 454 -8.98 -11.83 -18.22
N PRO A 455 -8.74 -12.84 -17.36
CA PRO A 455 -9.75 -13.85 -17.05
C PRO A 455 -10.97 -13.23 -16.36
N HIS A 456 -12.16 -13.77 -16.66
CA HIS A 456 -13.38 -13.39 -15.96
C HIS A 456 -13.58 -14.31 -14.75
N VAL A 457 -13.80 -13.71 -13.59
CA VAL A 457 -14.01 -14.38 -12.31
C VAL A 457 -15.24 -15.28 -12.38
N SER A 458 -15.07 -16.51 -11.91
CA SER A 458 -16.13 -17.52 -11.84
C SER A 458 -17.22 -17.11 -10.87
N LYS A 459 -18.47 -17.37 -11.24
CA LYS A 459 -19.60 -17.24 -10.33
C LYS A 459 -19.53 -18.27 -9.21
N GLY A 460 -19.97 -17.86 -8.03
CA GLY A 460 -20.10 -18.65 -6.82
C GLY A 460 -21.44 -18.42 -6.13
N ARG A 461 -21.61 -19.01 -4.94
CA ARG A 461 -22.85 -18.93 -4.15
C ARG A 461 -22.62 -18.61 -2.69
#